data_AF-A0A5I2XDQ4-F1
#
_entry.id   AF-A0A5I2XDQ4-F1
#
_cell.length_a   1.000
_cell.length_b   1.000
_cell.length_c   1.000
_cell.angle_alpha   90.00
_cell.angle_beta   90.00
_cell.angle_gamma   90.00
#
_symmetry.space_group_name_H-M   'P 1'
#
loop_
_entity.id
_entity.type
_entity.pdbx_description
1 polymer ?
#
loop_
_entity_poly.entity_id
_entity_poly.type
_entity_poly.pdbx_seq_one_letter_code
_entity_poly.pdbx_strand_id
1 'polypeptide(L)'
;MKVLTVLTALLCLFYSFSVLSADGKNNASASESLMSESAINYALKPHHKKLNLSCAACHKEQDVSAFKPLATKDCLACHGSAEKVAKRTGFMDVNHTNPHRSLHDGLDLDCYECHAEHKPSSNLCETCHDNTRDWFGATP
;
A
#
# COMPACT_ATOMS: atom_id res chain seq x y z
N MET A 1 15.46 -61.29 -42.15
CA MET A 1 14.49 -61.71 -41.11
C MET A 1 15.26 -61.98 -39.82
N LYS A 2 14.83 -61.43 -38.68
CA LYS A 2 15.32 -61.62 -37.28
C LYS A 2 15.97 -60.43 -36.56
N VAL A 3 16.10 -59.24 -37.16
CA VAL A 3 16.61 -58.06 -36.42
C VAL A 3 15.59 -56.91 -36.33
N LEU A 4 14.47 -56.98 -37.07
CA LEU A 4 13.46 -55.92 -37.11
C LEU A 4 12.29 -56.11 -36.12
N THR A 5 12.26 -57.23 -35.39
CA THR A 5 11.15 -57.59 -34.49
C THR A 5 11.39 -57.31 -33.01
N VAL A 6 12.55 -56.75 -32.64
CA VAL A 6 12.90 -56.49 -31.23
C VAL A 6 12.72 -55.02 -30.83
N LEU A 7 12.66 -54.09 -31.80
CA LEU A 7 12.54 -52.65 -31.49
C LEU A 7 11.11 -52.17 -31.19
N THR A 8 10.07 -52.94 -31.55
CA THR A 8 8.66 -52.55 -31.31
C THR A 8 8.13 -53.00 -29.95
N ALA A 9 8.85 -53.86 -29.22
CA ALA A 9 8.45 -54.35 -27.90
C ALA A 9 8.94 -53.48 -26.72
N LEU A 10 9.85 -52.53 -26.96
CA LEU A 10 10.36 -51.61 -25.93
C LEU A 10 9.63 -50.26 -25.90
N LEU A 11 8.72 -50.01 -26.86
CA LEU A 11 7.95 -48.76 -26.93
C LEU A 11 6.57 -48.84 -26.23
N CYS A 12 6.20 -50.00 -25.68
CA CYS A 12 4.88 -50.21 -25.05
C CYS A 12 4.92 -50.45 -23.53
N LEU A 13 6.10 -50.45 -22.90
CA LEU A 13 6.23 -50.57 -21.43
C LEU A 13 6.29 -49.23 -20.68
N PHE A 14 6.19 -48.10 -21.39
CA PHE A 14 5.96 -46.79 -20.78
C PHE A 14 4.49 -46.34 -20.84
N TYR A 15 3.58 -47.21 -21.28
CA TYR A 15 2.15 -46.88 -21.47
C TYR A 15 1.25 -47.22 -20.25
N SER A 16 1.86 -47.45 -19.09
CA SER A 16 1.13 -47.81 -17.85
C SER A 16 1.67 -47.07 -16.63
N PHE A 17 1.77 -45.74 -16.71
CA PHE A 17 1.72 -44.89 -15.51
C PHE A 17 0.45 -44.05 -15.59
N SER A 18 -0.67 -44.73 -15.40
CA SER A 18 -1.89 -44.08 -14.97
C SER A 18 -1.63 -43.41 -13.63
N VAL A 19 -1.85 -42.10 -13.61
CA VAL A 19 -2.51 -41.37 -12.53
C VAL A 19 -1.80 -41.45 -11.17
N LEU A 20 -0.98 -40.44 -10.89
CA LEU A 20 -0.88 -39.90 -9.54
C LEU A 20 -1.17 -38.40 -9.60
N SER A 21 -2.34 -38.06 -9.09
CA SER A 21 -2.79 -36.70 -8.80
C SER A 21 -1.75 -35.95 -7.97
N ALA A 22 -1.35 -34.79 -8.45
CA ALA A 22 -1.14 -33.63 -7.58
C ALA A 22 -1.94 -32.49 -8.21
N ASP A 23 -3.11 -32.23 -7.65
CA ASP A 23 -3.88 -31.01 -7.86
C ASP A 23 -3.00 -29.81 -7.55
N GLY A 24 -2.32 -29.26 -8.56
CA GLY A 24 -1.73 -27.92 -8.55
C GLY A 24 -2.83 -26.88 -8.78
N LYS A 25 -3.94 -27.01 -8.07
CA LYS A 25 -5.10 -26.13 -8.15
C LYS A 25 -5.14 -25.32 -6.86
N ASN A 26 -5.28 -24.00 -7.04
CA ASN A 26 -5.90 -23.06 -6.10
C ASN A 26 -4.99 -22.18 -5.24
N ASN A 27 -3.99 -21.51 -5.84
CA ASN A 27 -3.40 -20.32 -5.21
C ASN A 27 -3.79 -19.00 -5.92
N ALA A 28 -4.42 -19.06 -7.10
CA ALA A 28 -4.83 -17.86 -7.85
C ALA A 28 -6.20 -17.28 -7.39
N SER A 29 -7.14 -18.13 -6.98
CA SER A 29 -8.48 -17.71 -6.58
C SER A 29 -8.53 -17.04 -5.20
N ALA A 30 -7.64 -17.44 -4.29
CA ALA A 30 -7.50 -16.82 -2.98
C ALA A 30 -6.90 -15.41 -3.08
N SER A 31 -5.88 -15.20 -3.92
CA SER A 31 -5.28 -13.87 -4.10
C SER A 31 -6.24 -12.88 -4.78
N GLU A 32 -7.06 -13.33 -5.75
CA GLU A 32 -8.05 -12.47 -6.41
C GLU A 32 -9.18 -12.07 -5.47
N SER A 33 -9.69 -13.00 -4.65
CA SER A 33 -10.69 -12.73 -3.63
C SER A 33 -10.17 -11.76 -2.55
N LEU A 34 -8.96 -11.99 -2.05
CA LEU A 34 -8.32 -11.13 -1.03
C LEU A 34 -7.98 -9.73 -1.58
N MET A 35 -7.56 -9.60 -2.85
CA MET A 35 -7.33 -8.29 -3.45
C MET A 35 -8.63 -7.49 -3.55
N SER A 36 -9.74 -8.12 -3.94
CA SER A 36 -11.03 -7.43 -4.08
C SER A 36 -11.61 -6.97 -2.74
N GLU A 37 -11.50 -7.80 -1.70
CA GLU A 37 -11.93 -7.49 -0.33
C GLU A 37 -11.06 -6.40 0.30
N SER A 38 -9.74 -6.44 0.07
CA SER A 38 -8.81 -5.41 0.55
C SER A 38 -9.06 -4.05 -0.10
N ALA A 39 -9.40 -4.00 -1.39
CA ALA A 39 -9.68 -2.74 -2.08
C ALA A 39 -10.94 -2.03 -1.55
N ILE A 40 -11.93 -2.78 -1.05
CA ILE A 40 -13.14 -2.22 -0.43
C ILE A 40 -12.86 -1.74 0.99
N ASN A 41 -12.11 -2.52 1.78
CA ASN A 41 -11.80 -2.19 3.17
C ASN A 41 -10.69 -1.14 3.33
N TYR A 42 -9.82 -0.99 2.33
CA TYR A 42 -8.70 -0.03 2.30
C TYR A 42 -8.82 0.91 1.10
N ALA A 43 -9.98 1.56 0.98
CA ALA A 43 -10.21 2.54 -0.08
C ALA A 43 -9.20 3.69 -0.01
N LEU A 44 -8.74 4.14 -1.18
CA LEU A 44 -7.95 5.37 -1.31
C LEU A 44 -8.86 6.60 -1.30
N LYS A 45 -8.38 7.67 -0.68
CA LYS A 45 -9.02 8.99 -0.71
C LYS A 45 -8.99 9.59 -2.10
N PRO A 46 -9.90 10.53 -2.40
CA PRO A 46 -10.06 11.05 -3.76
C PRO A 46 -8.77 11.60 -4.41
N HIS A 47 -7.88 12.23 -3.63
CA HIS A 47 -6.67 12.85 -4.15
C HIS A 47 -5.63 11.82 -4.63
N HIS A 48 -5.44 10.70 -3.91
CA HIS A 48 -4.57 9.60 -4.35
C HIS A 48 -5.28 8.67 -5.33
N LYS A 49 -6.57 8.40 -5.14
CA LYS A 49 -7.39 7.59 -6.05
C LYS A 49 -7.40 8.14 -7.47
N LYS A 50 -7.50 9.47 -7.64
CA LYS A 50 -7.51 10.14 -8.95
C LYS A 50 -6.22 9.91 -9.75
N LEU A 51 -5.12 9.58 -9.07
CA LEU A 51 -3.84 9.26 -9.69
C LEU A 51 -3.72 7.79 -10.10
N ASN A 52 -4.77 6.98 -9.90
CA ASN A 52 -4.79 5.53 -10.18
C ASN A 52 -3.62 4.78 -9.52
N LEU A 53 -3.28 5.16 -8.29
CA LEU A 53 -2.21 4.48 -7.54
C LEU A 53 -2.64 3.06 -7.17
N SER A 54 -1.77 2.09 -7.47
CA SER A 54 -1.90 0.73 -6.94
C SER A 54 -1.42 0.66 -5.49
N CYS A 55 -1.75 -0.41 -4.77
CA CYS A 55 -1.25 -0.66 -3.41
C CYS A 55 0.28 -0.60 -3.32
N ALA A 56 0.96 -1.08 -4.37
CA ALA A 56 2.42 -1.11 -4.49
C ALA A 56 3.07 0.28 -4.63
N ALA A 57 2.27 1.33 -4.90
CA ALA A 57 2.76 2.70 -4.95
C ALA A 57 3.33 3.11 -3.59
N CYS A 58 2.69 2.69 -2.50
CA CYS A 58 3.09 3.01 -1.13
C CYS A 58 3.69 1.81 -0.41
N HIS A 59 3.00 0.66 -0.40
CA HIS A 59 3.46 -0.55 0.28
C HIS A 59 4.43 -1.34 -0.60
N LYS A 60 5.56 -1.76 -0.04
CA LYS A 60 6.63 -2.45 -0.80
C LYS A 60 6.66 -3.94 -0.56
N GLU A 61 5.94 -4.39 0.46
CA GLU A 61 5.69 -5.78 0.73
C GLU A 61 4.85 -6.39 -0.40
N GLN A 62 5.07 -7.68 -0.68
CA GLN A 62 4.34 -8.39 -1.73
C GLN A 62 2.99 -8.92 -1.24
N ASP A 63 2.87 -9.17 0.07
CA ASP A 63 1.67 -9.67 0.72
C ASP A 63 0.98 -8.54 1.47
N VAL A 64 -0.31 -8.34 1.17
CA VAL A 64 -1.17 -7.33 1.82
C VAL A 64 -1.23 -7.54 3.34
N SER A 65 -1.18 -8.79 3.81
CA SER A 65 -1.17 -9.10 5.24
C SER A 65 0.10 -8.63 5.96
N ALA A 66 1.18 -8.39 5.21
CA ALA A 66 2.45 -7.88 5.73
C ALA A 66 2.55 -6.35 5.67
N PHE A 67 1.54 -5.65 5.14
CA PHE A 67 1.57 -4.20 5.02
C PHE A 67 1.67 -3.55 6.40
N LYS A 68 2.60 -2.60 6.52
CA LYS A 68 2.83 -1.81 7.72
C LYS A 68 2.41 -0.35 7.49
N PRO A 69 2.16 0.42 8.56
CA PRO A 69 2.10 1.86 8.47
C PRO A 69 3.33 2.42 7.73
N LEU A 70 3.10 3.40 6.87
CA LEU A 70 4.15 4.02 6.08
C LEU A 70 5.03 4.90 6.96
N ALA A 71 6.32 4.94 6.66
CA ALA A 71 7.21 5.92 7.28
C ALA A 71 7.12 7.25 6.52
N THR A 72 7.46 8.36 7.17
CA THR A 72 7.45 9.70 6.56
C THR A 72 8.23 9.76 5.23
N LYS A 73 9.36 9.05 5.12
CA LYS A 73 10.13 8.97 3.88
C LYS A 73 9.34 8.43 2.68
N ASP A 74 8.36 7.56 2.90
CA ASP A 74 7.57 6.92 1.84
C ASP A 74 6.56 7.94 1.27
N CYS A 75 5.98 8.80 2.12
CA CYS A 75 5.15 9.93 1.71
C CYS A 75 5.99 10.96 0.93
N LEU A 76 7.17 11.28 1.47
CA LEU A 76 8.08 12.28 0.92
C LEU A 76 8.68 11.88 -0.44
N ALA A 77 8.68 10.59 -0.80
CA ALA A 77 9.10 10.13 -2.13
C ALA A 77 8.34 10.83 -3.28
N CYS A 78 7.09 11.22 -3.05
CA CYS A 78 6.28 11.99 -4.00
C CYS A 78 6.06 13.45 -3.56
N HIS A 79 5.93 13.70 -2.26
CA HIS A 79 5.63 15.04 -1.73
C HIS A 79 6.86 15.96 -1.60
N GLY A 80 8.07 15.41 -1.71
CA GLY A 80 9.34 16.15 -1.65
C GLY A 80 10.00 16.07 -0.28
N SER A 81 10.32 17.19 0.33
CA SER A 81 10.87 17.24 1.70
C SER A 81 9.85 17.85 2.66
N ALA A 82 9.99 17.58 3.96
CA ALA A 82 9.20 18.23 4.99
C ALA A 82 9.28 19.77 4.86
N GLU A 83 10.48 20.31 4.63
CA GLU A 83 10.70 21.74 4.36
C GLU A 83 9.88 22.26 3.15
N LYS A 84 9.81 21.48 2.06
CA LYS A 84 9.02 21.85 0.89
C LYS A 84 7.53 21.87 1.20
N VAL A 85 7.04 20.90 1.97
CA VAL A 85 5.64 20.85 2.41
C VAL A 85 5.33 22.03 3.32
N ALA A 86 6.16 22.26 4.34
CA ALA A 86 6.07 23.40 5.25
C ALA A 86 6.03 24.74 4.51
N LYS A 87 6.94 24.95 3.55
CA LYS A 87 6.97 26.16 2.73
C LYS A 87 5.69 26.32 1.90
N ARG A 88 5.16 25.23 1.35
CA ARG A 88 3.91 25.26 0.57
C ARG A 88 2.71 25.63 1.44
N THR A 89 2.72 25.24 2.72
CA THR A 89 1.70 25.62 3.70
C THR A 89 2.06 26.86 4.51
N GLY A 90 3.05 27.66 4.09
CA GLY A 90 3.48 28.85 4.82
C GLY A 90 2.40 29.94 4.95
N PHE A 91 1.35 29.91 4.11
CA PHE A 91 0.18 30.77 4.28
C PHE A 91 -0.62 30.44 5.57
N MET A 92 -0.41 29.24 6.12
CA MET A 92 -0.94 28.75 7.40
C MET A 92 0.07 28.97 8.54
N ASP A 93 0.96 29.97 8.47
CA ASP A 93 1.94 30.23 9.53
C ASP A 93 1.65 31.52 10.34
N VAL A 94 0.41 32.01 10.30
CA VAL A 94 -0.04 33.15 11.12
C VAL A 94 0.11 32.79 12.60
N ASN A 95 1.08 33.43 13.27
CA ASN A 95 1.47 33.17 14.66
C ASN A 95 2.27 31.87 14.88
N HIS A 96 3.07 31.43 13.90
CA HIS A 96 3.97 30.26 14.01
C HIS A 96 3.24 28.93 14.26
N THR A 97 2.10 28.78 13.59
CA THR A 97 1.15 27.69 13.79
C THR A 97 1.06 26.80 12.55
N ASN A 98 2.00 26.88 11.61
CA ASN A 98 2.03 25.97 10.46
C ASN A 98 2.08 24.51 10.94
N PRO A 99 1.08 23.66 10.59
CA PRO A 99 1.02 22.29 11.10
C PRO A 99 2.16 21.41 10.57
N HIS A 100 2.79 21.83 9.46
CA HIS A 100 3.95 21.14 8.88
C HIS A 100 5.29 21.76 9.31
N ARG A 101 5.26 22.75 10.21
CA ARG A 101 6.43 23.29 10.90
C ARG A 101 6.05 23.70 12.32
N SER A 102 5.61 22.71 13.10
CA SER A 102 5.01 22.95 14.42
C SER A 102 6.04 23.55 15.39
N LEU A 103 5.56 24.26 16.41
CA LEU A 103 6.42 24.80 17.46
C LEU A 103 7.07 23.69 18.32
N HIS A 104 6.40 22.54 18.46
CA HIS A 104 6.82 21.44 19.32
C HIS A 104 7.87 20.55 18.65
N ASP A 105 7.65 20.23 17.37
CA ASP A 105 8.38 19.18 16.68
C ASP A 105 9.08 19.69 15.41
N GLY A 106 8.88 20.96 15.05
CA GLY A 106 9.44 21.53 13.83
C GLY A 106 8.98 20.74 12.60
N LEU A 107 9.93 20.09 11.92
CA LEU A 107 9.71 19.32 10.70
C LEU A 107 9.64 17.80 10.93
N ASP A 108 9.72 17.35 12.19
CA ASP A 108 9.97 15.94 12.53
C ASP A 108 8.69 15.15 12.88
N LEU A 109 7.50 15.76 12.74
CA LEU A 109 6.23 15.05 12.90
C LEU A 109 6.00 14.03 11.77
N ASP A 110 5.60 12.83 12.15
CA ASP A 110 5.28 11.79 11.19
C ASP A 110 3.98 12.09 10.44
N CYS A 111 4.01 11.93 9.12
CA CYS A 111 2.90 12.31 8.24
C CYS A 111 1.59 11.59 8.61
N TYR A 112 1.68 10.32 9.02
CA TYR A 112 0.53 9.47 9.27
C TYR A 112 -0.20 9.81 10.59
N GLU A 113 0.43 10.57 11.50
CA GLU A 113 -0.18 10.96 12.78
C GLU A 113 -1.40 11.87 12.56
N CYS A 114 -1.41 12.61 11.44
CA CYS A 114 -2.55 13.41 11.00
C CYS A 114 -3.21 12.84 9.73
N HIS A 115 -2.43 12.40 8.75
CA HIS A 115 -2.93 11.99 7.44
C HIS A 115 -3.06 10.46 7.33
N ALA A 116 -4.29 9.96 7.53
CA ALA A 116 -4.58 8.54 7.43
C ALA A 116 -5.29 8.22 6.10
N GLU A 117 -4.67 7.46 5.19
CA GLU A 117 -5.27 7.20 3.87
C GLU A 117 -6.51 6.30 3.92
N HIS A 118 -6.44 5.20 4.67
CA HIS A 118 -7.48 4.16 4.70
C HIS A 118 -8.49 4.35 5.84
N LYS A 119 -8.44 5.49 6.54
CA LYS A 119 -9.29 5.83 7.68
C LYS A 119 -9.59 7.35 7.66
N PRO A 120 -10.50 7.86 8.49
CA PRO A 120 -10.60 9.31 8.67
C PRO A 120 -9.27 9.89 9.16
N SER A 121 -8.87 11.03 8.58
CA SER A 121 -7.71 11.79 9.05
C SER A 121 -8.09 12.56 10.32
N SER A 122 -7.09 12.83 11.15
CA SER A 122 -7.24 13.61 12.38
C SER A 122 -6.25 14.78 12.37
N ASN A 123 -6.50 15.78 13.18
CA ASN A 123 -5.53 16.83 13.44
C ASN A 123 -4.95 16.61 14.82
N LEU A 124 -3.69 16.18 14.90
CA LEU A 124 -3.04 15.90 16.18
C LEU A 124 -3.08 17.10 17.12
N CYS A 125 -3.00 18.33 16.58
CA CYS A 125 -3.01 19.57 17.35
C CYS A 125 -4.31 19.76 18.14
N GLU A 126 -5.45 19.25 17.64
CA GLU A 126 -6.76 19.33 18.32
C GLU A 126 -6.81 18.55 19.63
N THR A 127 -5.86 17.64 19.84
CA THR A 127 -5.73 16.93 21.12
C THR A 127 -5.46 17.89 22.28
N CYS A 128 -4.85 19.05 22.00
CA CYS A 128 -4.50 20.05 23.02
C CYS A 128 -4.97 21.48 22.68
N HIS A 129 -5.31 21.77 21.43
CA HIS A 129 -5.65 23.11 20.95
C HIS A 129 -7.04 23.15 20.31
N ASP A 130 -8.01 23.65 21.07
CA ASP A 130 -9.44 23.59 20.73
C ASP A 130 -9.86 24.37 19.47
N ASN A 131 -9.11 25.41 19.07
CA ASN A 131 -9.49 26.33 17.98
C ASN A 131 -8.73 26.10 16.67
N THR A 132 -8.07 24.96 16.50
CA THR A 132 -7.20 24.72 15.35
C THR A 132 -7.98 24.49 14.04
N ARG A 133 -9.22 23.99 14.12
CA ARG A 133 -10.11 23.78 12.95
C ARG A 133 -10.56 25.05 12.27
N ASP A 134 -10.73 26.13 13.03
CA ASP A 134 -11.24 27.40 12.53
C ASP A 134 -10.31 28.01 11.48
N TRP A 135 -9.04 27.59 11.49
CA TRP A 135 -8.01 28.17 10.65
C TRP A 135 -7.30 27.18 9.73
N PHE A 136 -7.15 25.90 10.13
CA PHE A 136 -6.50 24.88 9.28
C PHE A 136 -7.43 24.22 8.25
N GLY A 137 -8.75 24.24 8.50
CA GLY A 137 -9.69 23.45 7.72
C GLY A 137 -9.58 21.95 8.01
N ALA A 138 -10.16 21.14 7.12
CA ALA A 138 -10.15 19.68 7.28
C ALA A 138 -8.80 19.07 6.88
N THR A 139 -8.24 18.21 7.74
CA THR A 139 -7.07 17.40 7.39
C THR A 139 -7.43 16.42 6.26
N PRO A 140 -6.76 16.48 5.10
CA PRO A 140 -7.01 15.56 4.00
C PRO A 140 -6.71 14.11 4.36
#